data_AF-A0AAU9K9G1-F1
#
_entry.id   AF-A0AAU9K9G1-F1
#
_cell.length_a   1.000
_cell.length_b   1.000
_cell.length_c   1.000
_cell.angle_alpha   90.00
_cell.angle_beta   90.00
_cell.angle_gamma   90.00
#
_symmetry.space_group_name_H-M   'P 1'
#
loop_
_entity.id
_entity.type
_entity.pdbx_description
1 polymer ?
#
loop_
_entity_poly.entity_id
_entity_poly.type
_entity_poly.pdbx_seq_one_letter_code
_entity_poly.pdbx_strand_id
1 'polypeptide(L)'
;MSKAQNLSQTISSSLAWSISRSFSPASSNRHKRKMSTPTDTKNSILNSSQNFPNLYKIKNRTMRNGIKVNPETAAQVIKDFLIPMFNYDNRNRTEKLRKRVFGLKDEEKRSQSFSEHEGTVYAELNLSTQLNREIQKLREKNESLQRKVYEITQEKESINYEYEKLKEKNIQNETNIFALNLQCLSLQHDCSNLAINFTFMKLQLEEYKEKYDQCFEIKEKLSKELHEEKAGNDKLRNKAIQLEHGASLLVLENEIMGERLKGLFTAFDHIAGNASLASQLENEIEILRKNLFFLASFNLNLIEELNSIIKVKDSLLEASQELSIVKDDLKNQRDRIVRTFKENAGNFQRELQTAQQEREKYKLQASEFEKKFGDLNQEYNRLRMRLKSFQHRFASSEADERICKNCQRPYTEKDNFNWSCRTHPSKIIDDIWFCCGKIGKEASGCVTSKHISKEDDEFELNQTKTVSNLCTSCREFGHIKEDCPKDPNTRTKFPPVEELERITENLKRKNKISNLASGIQEKVVQILETRLEGSEFAKIDQETNNDEEDKTSNEEKNTKSFWDLEKLKAEVTFDEDETSIKIDFSSQNNASMKQKHQNFIISMEELKNAIP
;
A
#
# COMPACT_ATOMS: atom_id res chain seq x y z
N MET A 1 81.31 18.06 49.87
CA MET A 1 82.61 17.33 49.83
C MET A 1 82.56 16.22 48.79
N SER A 2 83.72 15.98 48.17
CA SER A 2 83.95 15.14 47.00
C SER A 2 83.94 13.64 47.30
N LYS A 3 83.37 12.82 46.41
CA LYS A 3 84.14 11.81 45.65
C LYS A 3 83.33 11.17 44.52
N ALA A 4 84.00 11.15 43.37
CA ALA A 4 83.66 10.45 42.14
C ALA A 4 83.83 8.93 42.27
N GLN A 5 83.14 8.16 41.39
CA GLN A 5 83.76 7.30 40.34
C GLN A 5 82.84 6.14 39.89
N ASN A 6 82.83 5.92 38.57
CA ASN A 6 82.74 4.62 37.84
C ASN A 6 81.39 3.84 37.92
N LEU A 7 80.79 3.30 36.84
CA LEU A 7 81.33 2.56 35.70
C LEU A 7 80.38 2.59 34.48
N SER A 8 80.98 2.56 33.30
CA SER A 8 80.36 2.18 32.02
C SER A 8 80.22 0.66 31.88
N GLN A 9 79.21 0.16 31.15
CA GLN A 9 79.36 -0.61 29.88
C GLN A 9 78.09 -1.37 29.46
N THR A 10 77.84 -1.34 28.14
CA THR A 10 77.09 -2.31 27.28
C THR A 10 75.60 -2.53 27.56
N ILE A 11 74.68 -2.41 26.59
CA ILE A 11 74.60 -3.20 25.34
C ILE A 11 74.10 -2.35 24.17
N SER A 12 74.82 -2.45 23.04
CA SER A 12 74.41 -2.08 21.69
C SER A 12 73.88 -3.31 20.96
N SER A 13 72.75 -3.17 20.28
CA SER A 13 72.31 -3.86 19.04
C SER A 13 70.77 -3.78 19.01
N SER A 14 70.01 -3.50 17.96
CA SER A 14 70.24 -3.19 16.55
C SER A 14 68.84 -3.31 15.93
N LEU A 15 68.28 -2.25 15.31
CA LEU A 15 67.34 -2.35 14.18
C LEU A 15 66.99 -0.94 13.72
N ALA A 16 67.92 -0.39 12.94
CA ALA A 16 67.62 0.65 11.97
C ALA A 16 67.23 -0.06 10.67
N TRP A 17 66.12 0.33 10.05
CA TRP A 17 65.97 0.40 8.59
C TRP A 17 65.25 1.72 8.25
N SER A 18 66.05 2.64 7.69
CA SER A 18 65.77 3.54 6.54
C SER A 18 64.34 4.10 6.35
N ILE A 19 64.10 5.40 6.51
CA ILE A 19 64.45 6.55 5.62
C ILE A 19 63.47 6.74 4.45
N SER A 20 62.73 7.86 4.56
CA SER A 20 62.27 8.80 3.52
C SER A 20 61.14 8.43 2.56
N ARG A 21 60.03 9.17 2.66
CA ARG A 21 59.58 10.05 1.56
C ARG A 21 58.68 11.19 2.05
N SER A 22 59.15 12.38 1.72
CA SER A 22 58.54 13.70 1.81
C SER A 22 57.24 13.81 0.99
N PHE A 23 56.20 14.41 1.58
CA PHE A 23 55.09 15.00 0.85
C PHE A 23 55.20 16.53 0.93
N SER A 24 55.37 17.18 -0.22
CA SER A 24 55.04 18.59 -0.42
C SER A 24 53.71 18.71 -1.19
N PRO A 25 52.95 19.79 -0.98
CA PRO A 25 51.64 19.99 -1.59
C PRO A 25 51.79 20.69 -2.95
N ALA A 26 51.04 20.23 -3.96
CA ALA A 26 50.88 20.93 -5.22
C ALA A 26 49.41 21.05 -5.60
N SER A 27 49.08 22.28 -5.96
CA SER A 27 47.81 22.87 -6.32
C SER A 27 47.27 22.47 -7.71
N SER A 28 45.97 22.73 -7.87
CA SER A 28 45.27 23.17 -9.09
C SER A 28 44.67 22.12 -10.04
N ASN A 29 43.33 22.13 -10.11
CA ASN A 29 42.47 22.29 -11.30
C ASN A 29 41.07 21.73 -10.96
N ARG A 30 40.09 22.54 -10.57
CA ARG A 30 39.27 23.48 -11.37
C ARG A 30 38.59 22.84 -12.58
N HIS A 31 37.49 22.11 -12.33
CA HIS A 31 36.41 21.97 -13.31
C HIS A 31 35.07 22.43 -12.72
N LYS A 32 34.65 23.60 -13.19
CA LYS A 32 33.31 24.19 -12.99
C LYS A 32 32.29 23.36 -13.78
N ARG A 33 31.30 22.77 -13.12
CA ARG A 33 30.00 22.50 -13.74
C ARG A 33 28.94 23.34 -13.03
N LYS A 34 28.40 24.30 -13.80
CA LYS A 34 27.21 25.07 -13.48
C LYS A 34 26.01 24.12 -13.49
N MET A 35 25.22 24.11 -12.43
CA MET A 35 23.80 23.80 -12.51
C MET A 35 23.04 24.79 -11.64
N SER A 36 22.00 25.32 -12.26
CA SER A 36 21.15 26.46 -11.93
C SER A 36 20.22 26.22 -10.74
N THR A 37 19.98 27.30 -10.00
CA THR A 37 18.86 27.49 -9.08
C THR A 37 17.50 27.45 -9.80
N PRO A 38 16.42 27.16 -9.07
CA PRO A 38 15.34 28.15 -9.05
C PRO A 38 14.75 28.41 -7.65
N THR A 39 14.76 29.70 -7.30
CA THR A 39 13.74 30.53 -6.66
C THR A 39 12.50 29.91 -6.01
N ASP A 40 12.28 30.32 -4.75
CA ASP A 40 11.07 30.86 -4.14
C ASP A 40 9.71 30.24 -4.47
N THR A 41 9.03 29.73 -3.43
CA THR A 41 7.60 30.05 -3.23
C THR A 41 7.17 29.85 -1.78
N LYS A 42 6.34 30.80 -1.34
CA LYS A 42 5.85 31.08 0.02
C LYS A 42 4.72 30.13 0.45
N ASN A 43 4.54 30.01 1.76
CA ASN A 43 3.30 29.89 2.56
C ASN A 43 2.10 29.10 1.99
N SER A 44 1.58 28.13 2.75
CA SER A 44 0.29 28.31 3.48
C SER A 44 -0.14 27.06 4.25
N ILE A 45 -0.76 27.35 5.38
CA ILE A 45 -1.41 26.52 6.39
C ILE A 45 -2.83 26.06 5.94
N LEU A 46 -3.36 25.02 6.61
CA LEU A 46 -4.78 24.61 6.82
C LEU A 46 -5.48 23.60 5.87
N ASN A 47 -5.99 22.53 6.51
CA ASN A 47 -7.32 21.90 6.41
C ASN A 47 -8.07 21.80 5.07
N SER A 48 -8.41 20.57 4.65
CA SER A 48 -9.72 20.16 4.07
C SER A 48 -9.62 18.67 3.66
N SER A 49 -10.37 17.72 4.23
CA SER A 49 -11.78 17.41 3.95
C SER A 49 -12.15 17.46 2.46
N GLN A 50 -12.58 16.30 1.94
CA GLN A 50 -13.43 16.10 0.75
C GLN A 50 -13.03 16.82 -0.55
N ASN A 51 -12.68 16.05 -1.59
CA ASN A 51 -13.34 16.08 -2.90
C ASN A 51 -12.56 15.24 -3.93
N PHE A 52 -13.23 14.27 -4.53
CA PHE A 52 -12.80 13.59 -5.76
C PHE A 52 -12.97 14.54 -6.95
N PRO A 53 -11.92 14.96 -7.68
CA PRO A 53 -12.09 15.78 -8.88
C PRO A 53 -11.77 14.90 -10.09
N ASN A 54 -12.67 14.01 -10.52
CA ASN A 54 -12.49 13.37 -11.83
C ASN A 54 -13.73 12.89 -12.59
N LEU A 55 -14.95 13.29 -12.20
CA LEU A 55 -16.17 12.86 -12.92
C LEU A 55 -17.05 14.00 -13.47
N TYR A 56 -16.46 15.15 -13.81
CA TYR A 56 -17.18 16.23 -14.53
C TYR A 56 -16.75 16.46 -15.98
N LYS A 57 -15.85 15.64 -16.56
CA LYS A 57 -15.34 15.85 -17.94
C LYS A 57 -16.02 15.05 -19.06
N ILE A 58 -17.20 14.45 -18.84
CA ILE A 58 -17.89 13.68 -19.90
C ILE A 58 -19.14 14.40 -20.45
N LYS A 59 -19.63 15.48 -19.83
CA LYS A 59 -20.91 16.10 -20.25
C LYS A 59 -20.86 17.36 -21.11
N ASN A 60 -19.68 17.85 -21.53
CA ASN A 60 -19.57 19.00 -22.44
C ASN A 60 -18.72 18.67 -23.69
N ARG A 61 -19.20 17.72 -24.52
CA ARG A 61 -18.62 17.42 -25.85
C ARG A 61 -19.54 17.85 -26.99
N THR A 62 -20.26 18.94 -26.80
CA THR A 62 -20.90 19.68 -27.89
C THR A 62 -20.31 21.09 -27.89
N MET A 63 -19.77 21.46 -29.04
CA MET A 63 -19.21 22.77 -29.41
C MET A 63 -17.73 23.01 -29.08
N ARG A 64 -16.99 23.26 -30.17
CA ARG A 64 -15.62 23.81 -30.31
C ARG A 64 -14.46 22.81 -30.30
N ASN A 65 -14.11 22.35 -31.50
CA ASN A 65 -12.88 22.80 -32.15
C ASN A 65 -13.07 22.65 -33.66
N GLY A 66 -13.07 23.78 -34.38
CA GLY A 66 -13.08 23.81 -35.83
C GLY A 66 -11.75 23.31 -36.38
N ILE A 67 -11.57 21.99 -36.38
CA ILE A 67 -10.57 21.36 -37.21
C ILE A 67 -11.06 21.61 -38.64
N LYS A 68 -10.42 22.55 -39.35
CA LYS A 68 -10.61 22.72 -40.79
C LYS A 68 -10.17 21.41 -41.44
N VAL A 69 -11.12 20.52 -41.69
CA VAL A 69 -10.90 19.30 -42.46
C VAL A 69 -10.39 19.76 -43.81
N ASN A 70 -9.17 19.35 -44.15
CA ASN A 70 -8.56 19.69 -45.42
C ASN A 70 -9.46 19.12 -46.55
N PRO A 71 -9.90 19.94 -47.53
CA PRO A 71 -10.84 19.50 -48.58
C PRO A 71 -10.38 18.24 -49.31
N GLU A 72 -9.07 18.01 -49.42
CA GLU A 72 -8.51 16.77 -49.99
C GLU A 72 -8.84 15.54 -49.14
N THR A 73 -8.76 15.64 -47.82
CA THR A 73 -9.07 14.51 -46.92
C THR A 73 -10.57 14.23 -46.89
N ALA A 74 -11.40 15.28 -46.95
CA ALA A 74 -12.84 15.12 -47.11
C ALA A 74 -13.21 14.48 -48.47
N ALA A 75 -12.56 14.89 -49.55
CA ALA A 75 -12.75 14.30 -50.88
C ALA A 75 -12.30 12.83 -50.93
N GLN A 76 -11.20 12.48 -50.25
CA GLN A 76 -10.72 11.11 -50.15
C GLN A 76 -11.70 10.22 -49.39
N VAL A 77 -12.26 10.70 -48.27
CA VAL A 77 -13.28 9.97 -47.51
C VAL A 77 -14.57 9.80 -48.33
N ILE A 78 -14.96 10.83 -49.10
CA ILE A 78 -16.12 10.74 -49.99
C ILE A 78 -15.87 9.70 -51.10
N LYS A 79 -14.66 9.69 -51.69
CA LYS A 79 -14.29 8.79 -52.78
C LYS A 79 -14.15 7.33 -52.35
N ASP A 80 -13.53 7.08 -51.21
CA ASP A 80 -13.17 5.73 -50.79
C ASP A 80 -14.27 5.06 -49.96
N PHE A 81 -15.13 5.83 -49.28
CA PHE A 81 -16.14 5.27 -48.37
C PHE A 81 -17.59 5.60 -48.77
N LEU A 82 -17.90 6.83 -49.18
CA LEU A 82 -19.28 7.21 -49.49
C LEU A 82 -19.70 6.82 -50.92
N ILE A 83 -18.85 7.06 -51.92
CA ILE A 83 -19.14 6.75 -53.32
C ILE A 83 -19.40 5.25 -53.54
N PRO A 84 -18.63 4.30 -52.95
CA PRO A 84 -18.94 2.87 -53.07
C PRO A 84 -20.30 2.50 -52.46
N MET A 85 -20.68 3.13 -51.34
CA MET A 85 -21.98 2.94 -50.70
C MET A 85 -23.13 3.36 -51.63
N PHE A 86 -23.02 4.54 -52.26
CA PHE A 86 -24.04 5.02 -53.19
C PHE A 86 -24.00 4.30 -54.54
N ASN A 87 -22.84 3.81 -54.99
CA ASN A 87 -22.72 3.02 -56.21
C ASN A 87 -23.33 1.61 -56.06
N TYR A 88 -23.26 1.02 -54.86
CA TYR A 88 -23.95 -0.23 -54.57
C TYR A 88 -25.48 -0.06 -54.62
N ASP A 89 -26.00 1.01 -54.02
CA ASP A 89 -27.43 1.32 -54.06
C ASP A 89 -27.92 1.75 -55.45
N ASN A 90 -27.10 2.51 -56.20
CA ASN A 90 -27.42 2.90 -57.57
C ASN A 90 -27.33 1.73 -58.54
N ARG A 91 -26.41 0.77 -58.38
CA ARG A 91 -26.43 -0.49 -59.16
C ARG A 91 -27.70 -1.29 -58.87
N ASN A 92 -28.07 -1.46 -57.59
CA ASN A 92 -29.31 -2.16 -57.24
C ASN A 92 -30.58 -1.45 -57.74
N ARG A 93 -30.61 -0.11 -57.76
CA ARG A 93 -31.73 0.66 -58.33
C ARG A 93 -31.76 0.58 -59.86
N THR A 94 -30.63 0.77 -60.53
CA THR A 94 -30.55 0.72 -62.00
C THR A 94 -30.79 -0.69 -62.54
N GLU A 95 -30.43 -1.73 -61.82
CA GLU A 95 -30.73 -3.13 -62.17
C GLU A 95 -32.23 -3.46 -61.96
N LYS A 96 -32.85 -2.92 -60.91
CA LYS A 96 -34.32 -2.99 -60.72
C LYS A 96 -35.10 -2.17 -61.75
N LEU A 97 -34.56 -1.04 -62.22
CA LEU A 97 -35.17 -0.22 -63.27
C LEU A 97 -34.95 -0.82 -64.67
N ARG A 98 -33.77 -1.39 -64.96
CA ARG A 98 -33.54 -2.14 -66.22
C ARG A 98 -34.46 -3.35 -66.33
N LYS A 99 -34.70 -4.08 -65.24
CA LYS A 99 -35.69 -5.17 -65.22
C LYS A 99 -37.12 -4.71 -65.48
N ARG A 100 -37.48 -3.46 -65.16
CA ARG A 100 -38.81 -2.89 -65.46
C ARG A 100 -38.92 -2.30 -66.87
N VAL A 101 -37.85 -1.71 -67.41
CA VAL A 101 -37.86 -1.03 -68.71
C VAL A 101 -37.67 -1.98 -69.89
N PHE A 102 -36.93 -3.09 -69.71
CA PHE A 102 -36.72 -4.10 -70.77
C PHE A 102 -37.78 -5.21 -70.82
N GLY A 103 -38.87 -5.12 -70.06
CA GLY A 103 -40.00 -6.04 -70.22
C GLY A 103 -39.70 -7.52 -69.96
N LEU A 104 -38.58 -7.84 -69.31
CA LEU A 104 -38.30 -9.19 -68.81
C LEU A 104 -39.14 -9.41 -67.56
N LYS A 105 -40.42 -9.70 -67.79
CA LYS A 105 -41.29 -10.33 -66.80
C LYS A 105 -40.59 -11.63 -66.39
N ASP A 106 -40.33 -11.80 -65.09
CA ASP A 106 -40.03 -13.11 -64.52
C ASP A 106 -41.26 -13.99 -64.79
N GLU A 107 -41.20 -14.74 -65.89
CA GLU A 107 -42.02 -15.91 -66.15
C GLU A 107 -41.57 -17.01 -65.21
N GLU A 108 -41.97 -16.95 -63.95
CA GLU A 108 -41.95 -18.14 -63.11
C GLU A 108 -43.01 -18.00 -62.01
N LYS A 109 -44.03 -18.85 -62.12
CA LYS A 109 -45.11 -19.14 -61.15
C LYS A 109 -46.36 -18.26 -61.23
N ARG A 110 -46.97 -18.24 -62.42
CA ARG A 110 -48.43 -18.18 -62.59
C ARG A 110 -48.92 -19.46 -63.28
N SER A 111 -49.20 -20.46 -62.48
CA SER A 111 -50.11 -21.57 -62.78
C SER A 111 -50.52 -22.05 -61.39
N GLN A 112 -51.75 -21.87 -60.94
CA GLN A 112 -52.92 -22.56 -61.47
C GLN A 112 -54.16 -21.81 -60.95
N SER A 113 -54.93 -21.23 -61.86
CA SER A 113 -56.31 -20.83 -61.58
C SER A 113 -57.14 -22.11 -61.50
N PHE A 114 -57.74 -22.38 -60.34
CA PHE A 114 -58.86 -23.30 -60.22
C PHE A 114 -60.05 -22.68 -60.96
N SER A 115 -60.31 -23.18 -62.17
CA SER A 115 -61.60 -22.99 -62.84
C SER A 115 -62.42 -24.25 -62.64
N GLU A 116 -63.57 -24.08 -62.02
CA GLU A 116 -64.63 -25.08 -61.82
C GLU A 116 -65.03 -25.70 -63.16
N HIS A 117 -64.65 -26.95 -63.40
CA HIS A 117 -65.28 -27.82 -64.40
C HIS A 117 -65.55 -29.18 -63.79
N GLU A 118 -66.82 -29.57 -63.89
CA GLU A 118 -67.45 -30.70 -63.22
C GLU A 118 -66.89 -32.06 -63.70
N GLY A 119 -66.61 -32.93 -62.72
CA GLY A 119 -67.06 -34.32 -62.79
C GLY A 119 -66.42 -35.26 -63.81
N THR A 120 -65.10 -35.37 -63.86
CA THR A 120 -64.46 -36.58 -64.42
C THR A 120 -63.39 -37.15 -63.48
N VAL A 121 -63.46 -38.46 -63.22
CA VAL A 121 -62.59 -39.23 -62.30
C VAL A 121 -61.08 -39.02 -62.58
N TYR A 122 -60.73 -38.67 -63.82
CA TYR A 122 -59.35 -38.38 -64.22
C TYR A 122 -58.82 -37.03 -63.70
N ALA A 123 -59.67 -36.02 -63.51
CA ALA A 123 -59.28 -34.73 -62.96
C ALA A 123 -59.03 -34.82 -61.44
N GLU A 124 -59.83 -35.61 -60.73
CA GLU A 124 -59.62 -35.90 -59.30
C GLU A 124 -58.35 -36.74 -59.06
N LEU A 125 -58.02 -37.68 -59.95
CA LEU A 125 -56.78 -38.46 -59.87
C LEU A 125 -55.53 -37.58 -60.11
N ASN A 126 -55.64 -36.61 -61.03
CA ASN A 126 -54.55 -35.67 -61.31
C ASN A 126 -54.39 -34.64 -60.17
N LEU A 127 -55.50 -34.22 -59.55
CA LEU A 127 -55.48 -33.39 -58.35
C LEU A 127 -54.89 -34.15 -57.14
N SER A 128 -55.27 -35.43 -56.98
CA SER A 128 -54.71 -36.34 -55.97
C SER A 128 -53.20 -36.50 -56.11
N THR A 129 -52.70 -36.69 -57.33
CA THR A 129 -51.25 -36.77 -57.57
C THR A 129 -50.54 -35.43 -57.37
N GLN A 130 -51.18 -34.30 -57.69
CA GLN A 130 -50.65 -32.97 -57.36
C GLN A 130 -50.58 -32.72 -55.85
N LEU A 131 -51.67 -32.99 -55.13
CA LEU A 131 -51.73 -32.89 -53.66
C LEU A 131 -50.71 -33.81 -52.99
N ASN A 132 -50.53 -35.04 -53.47
CA ASN A 132 -49.51 -35.95 -52.93
C ASN A 132 -48.09 -35.43 -53.15
N ARG A 133 -47.77 -34.86 -54.33
CA ARG A 133 -46.47 -34.21 -54.57
C ARG A 133 -46.26 -33.01 -53.65
N GLU A 134 -47.31 -32.26 -53.37
CA GLU A 134 -47.25 -31.08 -52.51
C GLU A 134 -47.11 -31.47 -51.03
N ILE A 135 -47.83 -32.50 -50.58
CA ILE A 135 -47.66 -33.13 -49.27
C ILE A 135 -46.22 -33.64 -49.12
N GLN A 136 -45.64 -34.25 -50.15
CA GLN A 136 -44.26 -34.74 -50.09
C GLN A 136 -43.24 -33.60 -49.99
N LYS A 137 -43.40 -32.52 -50.77
CA LYS A 137 -42.58 -31.30 -50.63
C LYS A 137 -42.72 -30.67 -49.25
N LEU A 138 -43.92 -30.66 -48.68
CA LEU A 138 -44.15 -30.14 -47.33
C LEU A 138 -43.50 -31.03 -46.27
N ARG A 139 -43.52 -32.36 -46.44
CA ARG A 139 -42.81 -33.31 -45.56
C ARG A 139 -41.30 -33.09 -45.60
N GLU A 140 -40.70 -33.01 -46.79
CA GLU A 140 -39.27 -32.72 -46.97
C GLU A 140 -38.88 -31.37 -46.36
N LYS A 141 -39.73 -30.34 -46.55
CA LYS A 141 -39.50 -29.03 -45.94
C LYS A 141 -39.61 -29.10 -44.42
N ASN A 142 -40.58 -29.83 -43.88
CA ASN A 142 -40.74 -30.02 -42.45
C ASN A 142 -39.54 -30.75 -41.83
N GLU A 143 -39.05 -31.81 -42.46
CA GLU A 143 -37.80 -32.51 -42.05
C GLU A 143 -36.58 -31.58 -42.12
N SER A 144 -36.48 -30.74 -43.16
CA SER A 144 -35.38 -29.77 -43.26
C SER A 144 -35.43 -28.71 -42.16
N LEU A 145 -36.63 -28.28 -41.75
CA LEU A 145 -36.83 -27.34 -40.66
C LEU A 145 -36.57 -28.01 -39.31
N GLN A 146 -36.98 -29.26 -39.12
CA GLN A 146 -36.66 -30.03 -37.91
C GLN A 146 -35.15 -30.20 -37.73
N ARG A 147 -34.41 -30.52 -38.80
CA ARG A 147 -32.93 -30.57 -38.75
C ARG A 147 -32.31 -29.23 -38.36
N LYS A 148 -32.80 -28.12 -38.93
CA LYS A 148 -32.32 -26.78 -38.56
C LYS A 148 -32.63 -26.43 -37.12
N VAL A 149 -33.82 -26.79 -36.62
CA VAL A 149 -34.18 -26.59 -35.21
C VAL A 149 -33.23 -27.38 -34.32
N TYR A 150 -32.90 -28.63 -34.69
CA TYR A 150 -31.95 -29.46 -33.96
C TYR A 150 -30.53 -28.86 -33.93
N GLU A 151 -30.02 -28.42 -35.08
CA GLU A 151 -28.72 -27.74 -35.17
C GLU A 151 -28.67 -26.48 -34.29
N ILE A 152 -29.70 -25.63 -34.38
CA ILE A 152 -29.81 -24.41 -33.56
C ILE A 152 -29.90 -24.75 -32.07
N THR A 153 -30.61 -25.82 -31.69
CA THR A 153 -30.67 -26.25 -30.28
C THR A 153 -29.32 -26.72 -29.78
N GLN A 154 -28.56 -27.45 -30.59
CA GLN A 154 -27.21 -27.90 -30.24
C GLN A 154 -26.23 -26.73 -30.12
N GLU A 155 -26.28 -25.76 -31.05
CA GLU A 155 -25.48 -24.53 -30.97
C GLU A 155 -25.82 -23.72 -29.72
N LYS A 156 -27.11 -23.59 -29.40
CA LYS A 156 -27.57 -22.91 -28.18
C LYS A 156 -27.02 -23.58 -26.92
N GLU A 157 -27.02 -24.92 -26.86
CA GLU A 157 -26.45 -25.66 -25.74
C GLU A 157 -24.93 -25.44 -25.61
N SER A 158 -24.19 -25.45 -26.73
CA SER A 158 -22.76 -25.15 -26.74
C SER A 158 -22.45 -23.73 -26.24
N ILE A 159 -23.22 -22.73 -26.68
CA ILE A 159 -23.07 -21.34 -26.24
C ILE A 159 -23.40 -21.20 -24.75
N ASN A 160 -24.45 -21.87 -24.27
CA ASN A 160 -24.78 -21.86 -22.84
C ASN A 160 -23.67 -22.49 -21.99
N TYR A 161 -23.05 -23.56 -22.47
CA TYR A 161 -21.89 -24.17 -21.79
C TYR A 161 -20.71 -23.21 -21.71
N GLU A 162 -20.37 -22.53 -22.82
CA GLU A 162 -19.30 -21.51 -22.81
C GLU A 162 -19.63 -20.33 -21.88
N TYR A 163 -20.89 -19.90 -21.85
CA TYR A 163 -21.36 -18.83 -20.98
C TYR A 163 -21.19 -19.19 -19.49
N GLU A 164 -21.62 -20.38 -19.07
CA GLU A 164 -21.45 -20.81 -17.67
C GLU A 164 -19.96 -20.94 -17.30
N LYS A 165 -19.12 -21.44 -18.23
CA LYS A 165 -17.66 -21.50 -18.02
C LYS A 165 -17.03 -20.11 -17.86
N LEU A 166 -17.47 -19.12 -18.64
CA LEU A 166 -17.01 -17.73 -18.50
C LEU A 166 -17.48 -17.09 -17.21
N LYS A 167 -18.72 -17.38 -16.79
CA LYS A 167 -19.30 -16.91 -15.53
C LYS A 167 -18.55 -17.46 -14.32
N GLU A 168 -18.19 -18.74 -14.33
CA GLU A 168 -17.37 -19.35 -13.28
C GLU A 168 -15.98 -18.70 -13.20
N LYS A 169 -15.32 -18.48 -14.34
CA LYS A 169 -14.05 -17.73 -14.40
C LYS A 169 -14.19 -16.31 -13.88
N ASN A 170 -15.30 -15.62 -14.16
CA ASN A 170 -15.53 -14.28 -13.66
C ASN A 170 -15.65 -14.27 -12.13
N ILE A 171 -16.39 -15.21 -11.56
CA ILE A 171 -16.50 -15.38 -10.09
C ILE A 171 -15.12 -15.64 -9.49
N GLN A 172 -14.32 -16.53 -10.10
CA GLN A 172 -12.97 -16.82 -9.64
C GLN A 172 -12.07 -15.57 -9.68
N ASN A 173 -12.14 -14.78 -10.74
CA ASN A 173 -11.41 -13.51 -10.84
C ASN A 173 -11.86 -12.49 -9.79
N GLU A 174 -13.15 -12.38 -9.52
CA GLU A 174 -13.68 -11.52 -8.45
C GLU A 174 -13.15 -11.95 -7.08
N THR A 175 -13.09 -13.26 -6.80
CA THR A 175 -12.49 -13.76 -5.55
C THR A 175 -10.99 -13.47 -5.45
N ASN A 176 -10.26 -13.57 -6.55
CA ASN A 176 -8.83 -13.26 -6.59
C ASN A 176 -8.57 -11.75 -6.38
N ILE A 177 -9.37 -10.88 -6.99
CA ILE A 177 -9.30 -9.42 -6.77
C ILE A 177 -9.59 -9.10 -5.30
N PHE A 178 -10.58 -9.75 -4.70
CA PHE A 178 -10.89 -9.58 -3.29
C PHE A 178 -9.72 -9.99 -2.39
N ALA A 179 -9.11 -11.16 -2.63
CA ALA A 179 -7.95 -11.63 -1.88
C ALA A 179 -6.73 -10.68 -2.02
N LEU A 180 -6.44 -10.22 -3.24
CA LEU A 180 -5.36 -9.26 -3.50
C LEU A 180 -5.58 -7.92 -2.81
N ASN A 181 -6.83 -7.43 -2.76
CA ASN A 181 -7.16 -6.21 -2.02
C ASN A 181 -6.93 -6.38 -0.52
N LEU A 182 -7.27 -7.54 0.04
CA LEU A 182 -7.02 -7.85 1.45
C LEU A 182 -5.50 -7.85 1.75
N GLN A 183 -4.71 -8.46 0.87
CA GLN A 183 -3.25 -8.47 0.98
C GLN A 183 -2.65 -7.06 0.87
N CYS A 184 -3.15 -6.24 -0.06
CA CYS A 184 -2.72 -4.84 -0.19
C CYS A 184 -3.01 -4.04 1.09
N LEU A 185 -4.16 -4.25 1.72
CA LEU A 185 -4.50 -3.61 3.00
C LEU A 185 -3.57 -4.06 4.13
N SER A 186 -3.24 -5.35 4.19
CA SER A 186 -2.27 -5.87 5.17
C SER A 186 -0.90 -5.20 4.98
N LEU A 187 -0.39 -5.16 3.74
CA LEU A 187 0.90 -4.54 3.44
C LEU A 187 0.90 -3.04 3.75
N GLN A 188 -0.22 -2.35 3.55
CA GLN A 188 -0.35 -0.94 3.90
C GLN A 188 -0.27 -0.72 5.43
N HIS A 189 -0.85 -1.63 6.21
CA HIS A 189 -0.74 -1.62 7.66
C HIS A 189 0.71 -1.89 8.11
N ASP A 190 1.38 -2.87 7.50
CA ASP A 190 2.79 -3.18 7.81
C ASP A 190 3.72 -2.01 7.47
N CYS A 191 3.50 -1.34 6.34
CA CYS A 191 4.23 -0.12 5.98
C CYS A 191 4.01 1.00 6.99
N SER A 192 2.78 1.15 7.52
CA SER A 192 2.46 2.15 8.54
C SER A 192 3.16 1.83 9.86
N ASN A 193 3.20 0.56 10.26
CA ASN A 193 3.92 0.11 11.45
C ASN A 193 5.44 0.31 11.32
N LEU A 194 6.01 -0.04 10.17
CA LEU A 194 7.43 0.22 9.88
C LEU A 194 7.75 1.72 9.91
N ALA A 195 6.85 2.57 9.41
CA ALA A 195 7.02 4.02 9.49
C ALA A 195 7.05 4.51 10.95
N ILE A 196 6.13 4.02 11.80
CA ILE A 196 6.11 4.33 13.24
C ILE A 196 7.41 3.86 13.91
N ASN A 197 7.83 2.62 13.67
CA ASN A 197 9.08 2.08 14.22
C ASN A 197 10.31 2.89 13.77
N PHE A 198 10.34 3.31 12.51
CA PHE A 198 11.40 4.17 11.99
C PHE A 198 11.43 5.53 12.71
N THR A 199 10.27 6.16 12.94
CA THR A 199 10.22 7.41 13.70
C THR A 199 10.68 7.25 15.15
N PHE A 200 10.33 6.14 15.79
CA PHE A 200 10.80 5.80 17.13
C PHE A 200 12.32 5.62 17.19
N MET A 201 12.90 4.82 16.28
CA MET A 201 14.34 4.61 16.21
C MET A 201 15.10 5.91 15.90
N LYS A 202 14.50 6.80 15.08
CA LYS A 202 15.06 8.13 14.80
C LYS A 202 15.13 8.99 16.06
N LEU A 203 14.06 9.02 16.87
CA LEU A 203 14.03 9.74 18.14
C LEU A 203 15.09 9.21 19.12
N GLN A 204 15.21 7.88 19.25
CA GLN A 204 16.26 7.29 20.09
C GLN A 204 17.66 7.68 19.63
N LEU A 205 17.90 7.70 18.32
CA LEU A 205 19.20 8.09 17.76
C LEU A 205 19.51 9.58 18.01
N GLU A 206 18.50 10.45 17.99
CA GLU A 206 18.65 11.86 18.37
C GLU A 206 19.00 12.00 19.86
N GLU A 207 18.35 11.24 20.75
CA GLU A 207 18.68 11.20 22.19
C GLU A 207 20.12 10.71 22.45
N TYR A 208 20.56 9.65 21.75
CA TYR A 208 21.94 9.16 21.89
C TYR A 208 22.98 10.16 21.37
N LYS A 209 22.67 10.93 20.32
CA LYS A 209 23.53 12.01 19.85
C LYS A 209 23.67 13.11 20.90
N GLU A 210 22.55 13.52 21.50
CA GLU A 210 22.58 14.54 22.55
C GLU A 210 23.42 14.08 23.75
N LYS A 211 23.26 12.83 24.20
CA LYS A 211 24.09 12.24 25.27
C LYS A 211 25.57 12.18 24.88
N TYR A 212 25.88 11.85 23.62
CA TYR A 212 27.25 11.83 23.12
C TYR A 212 27.89 13.22 23.15
N ASP A 213 27.16 14.24 22.69
CA ASP A 213 27.63 15.63 22.70
C ASP A 213 27.87 16.13 24.13
N GLN A 214 26.97 15.81 25.08
CA GLN A 214 27.15 16.11 26.50
C GLN A 214 28.42 15.43 27.08
N CYS A 215 28.63 14.15 26.79
CA CYS A 215 29.84 13.43 27.20
C CYS A 215 31.11 14.04 26.60
N PHE A 216 31.04 14.50 25.35
CA PHE A 216 32.15 15.15 24.68
C PHE A 216 32.50 16.49 25.35
N GLU A 217 31.51 17.32 25.67
CA GLU A 217 31.72 18.58 26.40
C GLU A 217 32.33 18.35 27.79
N ILE A 218 31.85 17.33 28.53
CA ILE A 218 32.41 16.97 29.83
C ILE A 218 33.87 16.53 29.70
N LYS A 219 34.17 15.70 28.70
CA LYS A 219 35.56 15.28 28.41
C LYS A 219 36.47 16.48 28.12
N GLU A 220 35.99 17.46 27.35
CA GLU A 220 36.77 18.66 27.04
C GLU A 220 37.03 19.51 28.29
N LYS A 221 36.02 19.67 29.17
CA LYS A 221 36.17 20.36 30.46
C LYS A 221 37.20 19.65 31.36
N LEU A 222 37.05 18.34 31.57
CA LEU A 222 37.99 17.55 32.37
C LEU A 222 39.40 17.57 31.80
N SER A 223 39.55 17.60 30.47
CA SER A 223 40.86 17.72 29.83
C SER A 223 41.52 19.08 30.09
N LYS A 224 40.74 20.16 30.17
CA LYS A 224 41.23 21.50 30.52
C LYS A 224 41.65 21.56 31.98
N GLU A 225 40.79 21.09 32.89
CA GLU A 225 41.07 21.00 34.33
C GLU A 225 42.34 20.16 34.60
N LEU A 226 42.49 19.02 33.93
CA LEU A 226 43.70 18.20 34.04
C LEU A 226 44.97 18.94 33.59
N HIS A 227 44.87 19.78 32.56
CA HIS A 227 46.01 20.55 32.08
C HIS A 227 46.39 21.67 33.05
N GLU A 228 45.38 22.34 33.64
CA GLU A 228 45.57 23.35 34.67
C GLU A 228 46.20 22.75 35.93
N GLU A 229 45.72 21.59 36.40
CA GLU A 229 46.29 20.85 37.53
C GLU A 229 47.73 20.40 37.26
N LYS A 230 48.03 19.90 36.05
CA LYS A 230 49.42 19.58 35.65
C LYS A 230 50.33 20.80 35.71
N ALA A 231 49.88 21.94 35.16
CA ALA A 231 50.64 23.18 35.21
C ALA A 231 50.81 23.71 36.65
N GLY A 232 49.80 23.54 37.50
CA GLY A 232 49.86 23.85 38.93
C GLY A 232 50.88 22.98 39.67
N ASN A 233 50.86 21.67 39.41
CA ASN A 233 51.78 20.71 40.00
C ASN A 233 53.23 20.95 39.56
N ASP A 234 53.46 21.30 38.28
CA ASP A 234 54.79 21.68 37.80
C ASP A 234 55.33 22.95 38.51
N LYS A 235 54.47 23.95 38.78
CA LYS A 235 54.85 25.13 39.57
C LYS A 235 55.22 24.76 41.01
N LEU A 236 54.43 23.90 41.65
CA LEU A 236 54.69 23.42 43.01
C LEU A 236 55.99 22.61 43.07
N ARG A 237 56.23 21.74 42.07
CA ARG A 237 57.47 20.99 41.92
C ARG A 237 58.68 21.91 41.77
N ASN A 238 58.59 22.94 40.94
CA ASN A 238 59.65 23.93 40.79
C ASN A 238 59.92 24.70 42.09
N LYS A 239 58.85 25.05 42.83
CA LYS A 239 58.99 25.70 44.14
C LYS A 239 59.61 24.76 45.17
N ALA A 240 59.26 23.48 45.16
CA ALA A 240 59.88 22.45 46.01
C ALA A 240 61.38 22.34 45.72
N ILE A 241 61.79 22.29 44.44
CA ILE A 241 63.20 22.29 44.03
C ILE A 241 63.92 23.57 44.49
N GLN A 242 63.29 24.74 44.37
CA GLN A 242 63.86 26.00 44.86
C GLN A 242 64.04 26.01 46.38
N LEU A 243 63.06 25.49 47.12
CA LEU A 243 63.13 25.35 48.57
C LEU A 243 64.18 24.32 48.99
N GLU A 244 64.31 23.20 48.26
CA GLU A 244 65.34 22.20 48.48
C GLU A 244 66.74 22.76 48.24
N HIS A 245 66.91 23.55 47.17
CA HIS A 245 68.15 24.27 46.91
C HIS A 245 68.43 25.33 47.98
N GLY A 246 67.39 26.09 48.39
CA GLY A 246 67.48 27.07 49.47
C GLY A 246 67.83 26.42 50.82
N ALA A 247 67.22 25.29 51.13
CA ALA A 247 67.54 24.47 52.30
C ALA A 247 68.97 23.94 52.21
N SER A 248 69.41 23.46 51.04
CA SER A 248 70.79 23.03 50.82
C SER A 248 71.78 24.18 51.01
N LEU A 249 71.47 25.38 50.55
CA LEU A 249 72.28 26.58 50.79
C LEU A 249 72.33 26.95 52.27
N LEU A 250 71.20 26.90 52.98
CA LEU A 250 71.15 27.13 54.42
C LEU A 250 71.90 26.05 55.19
N VAL A 251 71.85 24.78 54.76
CA VAL A 251 72.66 23.69 55.31
C VAL A 251 74.14 23.98 55.06
N LEU A 252 74.55 24.39 53.85
CA LEU A 252 75.92 24.79 53.58
C LEU A 252 76.35 26.02 54.40
N GLU A 253 75.48 27.01 54.57
CA GLU A 253 75.74 28.19 55.39
C GLU A 253 75.87 27.78 56.87
N ASN A 254 74.99 26.91 57.36
CA ASN A 254 75.06 26.31 58.69
C ASN A 254 76.27 25.38 58.84
N GLU A 255 76.72 24.72 57.79
CA GLU A 255 77.95 23.91 57.77
C GLU A 255 79.17 24.81 57.80
N ILE A 256 79.19 25.95 57.09
CA ILE A 256 80.28 26.93 57.15
C ILE A 256 80.28 27.62 58.52
N MET A 257 79.13 28.07 59.01
CA MET A 257 78.97 28.59 60.37
C MET A 257 79.31 27.53 61.39
N GLY A 258 78.94 26.28 61.12
CA GLY A 258 79.20 25.08 61.91
C GLY A 258 80.65 24.63 61.85
N GLU A 259 81.39 24.88 60.77
CA GLU A 259 82.83 24.64 60.63
C GLU A 259 83.63 25.77 61.28
N ARG A 260 83.11 27.01 61.23
CA ARG A 260 83.64 28.13 62.03
C ARG A 260 83.38 27.93 63.52
N LEU A 261 82.17 27.49 63.87
CA LEU A 261 81.79 27.09 65.21
C LEU A 261 82.56 25.86 65.63
N LYS A 262 82.71 24.81 64.81
CA LYS A 262 83.60 23.66 65.03
C LYS A 262 85.06 24.06 64.99
N GLY A 263 85.50 25.16 64.40
CA GLY A 263 86.85 25.69 64.59
C GLY A 263 87.01 26.22 66.02
N LEU A 264 85.98 26.94 66.50
CA LEU A 264 85.81 27.38 67.89
C LEU A 264 85.55 26.21 68.86
N PHE A 265 84.86 25.17 68.40
CA PHE A 265 84.37 24.02 69.15
C PHE A 265 85.33 22.85 69.01
N THR A 266 86.26 22.77 68.07
CA THR A 266 87.40 21.83 68.10
C THR A 266 88.50 22.41 68.96
N ALA A 267 88.57 23.75 69.06
CA ALA A 267 89.24 24.41 70.17
C ALA A 267 88.54 24.14 71.54
N PHE A 268 87.23 23.84 71.56
CA PHE A 268 86.44 23.52 72.76
C PHE A 268 86.18 22.01 73.00
N ASP A 269 86.31 21.14 72.00
CA ASP A 269 86.07 19.68 71.99
C ASP A 269 87.41 18.93 71.98
N HIS A 270 88.53 19.65 71.84
CA HIS A 270 89.73 19.28 72.60
C HIS A 270 89.53 19.38 74.12
N ILE A 271 88.39 19.92 74.60
CA ILE A 271 88.04 19.95 76.03
C ILE A 271 86.82 19.06 76.39
N ALA A 272 85.90 18.66 75.49
CA ALA A 272 84.65 17.99 75.91
C ALA A 272 83.96 16.94 74.97
N GLY A 273 84.62 15.82 74.63
CA GLY A 273 84.01 14.46 74.61
C GLY A 273 82.90 14.04 73.58
N ASN A 274 83.29 13.21 72.61
CA ASN A 274 82.48 12.53 71.56
C ASN A 274 81.58 11.35 72.04
N ALA A 275 80.34 11.59 72.46
CA ALA A 275 79.34 10.52 72.69
C ALA A 275 77.93 10.78 72.11
N SER A 276 77.59 12.01 71.71
CA SER A 276 76.26 12.39 71.20
C SER A 276 76.02 12.02 69.73
N LEU A 277 77.10 11.86 68.95
CA LEU A 277 77.06 11.67 67.51
C LEU A 277 76.58 10.26 67.11
N ALA A 278 76.89 9.25 67.93
CA ALA A 278 76.44 7.87 67.70
C ALA A 278 74.91 7.72 67.88
N SER A 279 74.34 8.40 68.87
CA SER A 279 72.89 8.37 69.13
C SER A 279 72.08 9.11 68.05
N GLN A 280 72.63 10.17 67.46
CA GLN A 280 72.01 10.86 66.32
C GLN A 280 71.96 9.97 65.07
N LEU A 281 73.05 9.23 64.80
CA LEU A 281 73.10 8.31 63.67
C LEU A 281 72.09 7.16 63.80
N GLU A 282 71.92 6.61 65.01
CA GLU A 282 70.89 5.57 65.26
C GLU A 282 69.46 6.08 65.03
N ASN A 283 69.17 7.32 65.44
CA ASN A 283 67.86 7.94 65.21
C ASN A 283 67.57 8.16 63.73
N GLU A 284 68.55 8.59 62.94
CA GLU A 284 68.40 8.76 61.49
C GLU A 284 68.17 7.44 60.78
N ILE A 285 68.89 6.38 61.17
CA ILE A 285 68.70 5.02 60.63
C ILE A 285 67.28 4.51 60.91
N GLU A 286 66.73 4.77 62.10
CA GLU A 286 65.37 4.35 62.45
C GLU A 286 64.30 5.13 61.66
N ILE A 287 64.50 6.42 61.41
CA ILE A 287 63.61 7.23 60.54
C ILE A 287 63.63 6.68 59.11
N LEU A 288 64.83 6.41 58.57
CA LEU A 288 64.99 5.82 57.24
C LEU A 288 64.28 4.47 57.13
N ARG A 289 64.40 3.63 58.17
CA ARG A 289 63.72 2.33 58.21
C ARG A 289 62.19 2.47 58.16
N LYS A 290 61.61 3.41 58.92
CA LYS A 290 60.16 3.67 58.91
C LYS A 290 59.68 4.18 57.55
N ASN A 291 60.43 5.10 56.95
CA ASN A 291 60.09 5.63 55.62
C ASN A 291 60.18 4.55 54.54
N LEU A 292 61.20 3.69 54.60
CA LEU A 292 61.35 2.57 53.66
C LEU A 292 60.22 1.55 53.80
N PHE A 293 59.80 1.25 55.03
CA PHE A 293 58.65 0.37 55.28
C PHE A 293 57.35 0.98 54.73
N PHE A 294 57.10 2.27 54.99
CA PHE A 294 55.94 2.97 54.44
C PHE A 294 55.94 2.95 52.90
N LEU A 295 57.08 3.27 52.27
CA LEU A 295 57.20 3.29 50.81
C LEU A 295 57.01 1.89 50.20
N ALA A 296 57.51 0.84 50.86
CA ALA A 296 57.27 -0.54 50.44
C ALA A 296 55.78 -0.92 50.52
N SER A 297 55.09 -0.54 51.60
CA SER A 297 53.65 -0.80 51.74
C SER A 297 52.81 -0.04 50.69
N PHE A 298 53.17 1.21 50.40
CA PHE A 298 52.52 2.00 49.36
C PHE A 298 52.71 1.40 47.97
N ASN A 299 53.93 0.92 47.65
CA ASN A 299 54.20 0.24 46.40
C ASN A 299 53.41 -1.06 46.25
N LEU A 300 53.23 -1.83 47.33
CA LEU A 300 52.39 -3.04 47.30
C LEU A 300 50.93 -2.69 46.98
N ASN A 301 50.37 -1.66 47.61
CA ASN A 301 49.01 -1.21 47.33
C ASN A 301 48.84 -0.76 45.86
N LEU A 302 49.82 -0.02 45.32
CA LEU A 302 49.80 0.38 43.90
C LEU A 302 49.86 -0.83 42.95
N ILE A 303 50.61 -1.87 43.30
CA ILE A 303 50.66 -3.11 42.51
C ILE A 303 49.30 -3.82 42.55
N GLU A 304 48.62 -3.86 43.70
CA GLU A 304 47.28 -4.44 43.82
C GLU A 304 46.24 -3.66 43.01
N GLU A 305 46.26 -2.32 43.08
CA GLU A 305 45.40 -1.46 42.25
C GLU A 305 45.67 -1.67 40.76
N LEU A 306 46.94 -1.71 40.35
CA LEU A 306 47.32 -1.96 38.95
C LEU A 306 46.80 -3.33 38.47
N ASN A 307 46.93 -4.37 39.29
CA ASN A 307 46.39 -5.70 38.97
C ASN A 307 44.86 -5.69 38.84
N SER A 308 44.16 -4.91 39.67
CA SER A 308 42.71 -4.75 39.56
C SER A 308 42.31 -4.09 38.23
N ILE A 309 43.05 -3.05 37.81
CA ILE A 309 42.84 -2.36 36.53
C ILE A 309 43.12 -3.29 35.35
N ILE A 310 44.17 -4.11 35.43
CA ILE A 310 44.48 -5.11 34.39
C ILE A 310 43.32 -6.10 34.22
N LYS A 311 42.77 -6.63 35.31
CA LYS A 311 41.60 -7.53 35.25
C LYS A 311 40.39 -6.88 34.58
N VAL A 312 40.09 -5.62 34.93
CA VAL A 312 38.99 -4.87 34.29
C VAL A 312 39.27 -4.67 32.81
N LYS A 313 40.49 -4.27 32.44
CA LYS A 313 40.88 -4.11 31.04
C LYS A 313 40.71 -5.41 30.25
N ASP A 314 41.14 -6.53 30.79
CA ASP A 314 41.05 -7.82 30.10
C ASP A 314 39.59 -8.26 29.93
N SER A 315 38.73 -8.08 30.95
CA SER A 315 37.29 -8.34 30.83
C SER A 315 36.60 -7.46 29.77
N LEU A 316 37.02 -6.19 29.64
CA LEU A 316 36.52 -5.29 28.60
C LEU A 316 36.98 -5.70 27.20
N LEU A 317 38.19 -6.25 27.08
CA LEU A 317 38.70 -6.78 25.81
C LEU A 317 37.92 -8.03 25.38
N GLU A 318 37.62 -8.94 26.30
CA GLU A 318 36.76 -10.11 26.04
C GLU A 318 35.36 -9.68 25.59
N ALA A 319 34.70 -8.78 26.33
CA ALA A 319 33.40 -8.24 25.95
C ALA A 319 33.43 -7.54 24.57
N SER A 320 34.51 -6.83 24.26
CA SER A 320 34.69 -6.20 22.94
C SER A 320 34.83 -7.24 21.81
N GLN A 321 35.44 -8.39 22.07
CA GLN A 321 35.56 -9.48 21.09
C GLN A 321 34.20 -10.14 20.86
N GLU A 322 33.46 -10.45 21.92
CA GLU A 322 32.10 -10.99 21.84
C GLU A 322 31.16 -10.08 21.04
N LEU A 323 31.19 -8.78 21.32
CA LEU A 323 30.41 -7.79 20.56
C LEU A 323 30.80 -7.76 19.08
N SER A 324 32.06 -7.99 18.74
CA SER A 324 32.50 -8.08 17.35
C SER A 324 31.92 -9.31 16.65
N ILE A 325 31.89 -10.47 17.33
CA ILE A 325 31.31 -11.71 16.80
C ILE A 325 29.81 -11.52 16.55
N VAL A 326 29.07 -11.02 17.55
CA VAL A 326 27.62 -10.76 17.44
C VAL A 326 27.33 -9.77 16.30
N LYS A 327 28.16 -8.74 16.14
CA LYS A 327 28.02 -7.78 15.03
C LYS A 327 28.18 -8.45 13.66
N ASP A 328 29.14 -9.35 13.51
CA ASP A 328 29.35 -10.08 12.26
C ASP A 328 28.21 -11.06 11.98
N ASP A 329 27.67 -11.72 13.01
CA ASP A 329 26.50 -12.59 12.88
C ASP A 329 25.24 -11.82 12.46
N LEU A 330 24.97 -10.67 13.08
CA LEU A 330 23.85 -9.80 12.68
C LEU A 330 24.01 -9.29 11.25
N LYS A 331 25.25 -8.99 10.82
CA LYS A 331 25.55 -8.61 9.44
C LYS A 331 25.27 -9.76 8.48
N ASN A 332 25.65 -10.98 8.84
CA ASN A 332 25.38 -12.19 8.05
C ASN A 332 23.87 -12.48 7.96
N GLN A 333 23.13 -12.35 9.05
CA GLN A 333 21.67 -12.49 9.06
C GLN A 333 20.99 -11.46 8.16
N ARG A 334 21.39 -10.17 8.26
CA ARG A 334 20.91 -9.11 7.37
C ARG A 334 21.17 -9.48 5.90
N ASP A 335 22.37 -9.96 5.58
CA ASP A 335 22.73 -10.30 4.19
C ASP A 335 22.00 -11.55 3.66
N ARG A 336 21.59 -12.48 4.55
CA ARG A 336 20.68 -13.58 4.19
C ARG A 336 19.28 -13.06 3.88
N ILE A 337 18.72 -12.22 4.76
CA ILE A 337 17.39 -11.61 4.59
C ILE A 337 17.33 -10.76 3.30
N VAL A 338 18.35 -9.96 3.02
CA VAL A 338 18.42 -9.16 1.78
C VAL A 338 18.46 -10.05 0.54
N ARG A 339 19.15 -11.20 0.59
CA ARG A 339 19.19 -12.16 -0.52
C ARG A 339 17.81 -12.78 -0.76
N THR A 340 17.15 -13.28 0.27
CA THR A 340 15.81 -13.89 0.14
C THR A 340 14.78 -12.87 -0.37
N PHE A 341 14.82 -11.62 0.11
CA PHE A 341 13.94 -10.56 -0.42
C PHE A 341 14.21 -10.25 -1.89
N LYS A 342 15.48 -10.23 -2.33
CA LYS A 342 15.81 -10.02 -3.75
C LYS A 342 15.33 -11.16 -4.64
N GLU A 343 15.48 -12.40 -4.19
CA GLU A 343 14.98 -13.59 -4.90
C GLU A 343 13.46 -13.57 -5.00
N ASN A 344 12.76 -13.29 -3.89
CA ASN A 344 11.29 -13.19 -3.86
C ASN A 344 10.78 -12.04 -4.75
N ALA A 345 11.42 -10.87 -4.71
CA ALA A 345 11.08 -9.76 -5.60
C ALA A 345 11.25 -10.15 -7.08
N GLY A 346 12.31 -10.89 -7.41
CA GLY A 346 12.53 -11.44 -8.76
C GLY A 346 11.46 -12.46 -9.16
N ASN A 347 11.00 -13.29 -8.24
CA ASN A 347 9.91 -14.25 -8.47
C ASN A 347 8.58 -13.54 -8.74
N PHE A 348 8.20 -12.59 -7.89
CA PHE A 348 6.97 -11.80 -8.08
C PHE A 348 7.00 -10.99 -9.37
N GLN A 349 8.15 -10.46 -9.78
CA GLN A 349 8.28 -9.76 -11.05
C GLN A 349 8.06 -10.70 -12.24
N ARG A 350 8.53 -11.95 -12.18
CA ARG A 350 8.27 -12.98 -13.20
C ARG A 350 6.80 -13.37 -13.24
N GLU A 351 6.17 -13.60 -12.09
CA GLU A 351 4.73 -13.90 -11.99
C GLU A 351 3.86 -12.76 -12.51
N LEU A 352 4.24 -11.51 -12.23
CA LEU A 352 3.54 -10.34 -12.77
C LEU A 352 3.63 -10.30 -14.31
N GLN A 353 4.80 -10.61 -14.87
CA GLN A 353 4.99 -10.65 -16.32
C GLN A 353 4.19 -11.78 -16.98
N THR A 354 4.15 -12.97 -16.38
CA THR A 354 3.34 -14.08 -16.91
C THR A 354 1.84 -13.75 -16.85
N ALA A 355 1.36 -13.21 -15.73
CA ALA A 355 -0.04 -12.77 -15.61
C ALA A 355 -0.41 -11.67 -16.61
N GLN A 356 0.51 -10.74 -16.91
CA GLN A 356 0.31 -9.72 -17.95
C GLN A 356 0.21 -10.34 -19.34
N GLN A 357 1.07 -11.31 -19.68
CA GLN A 357 1.02 -12.03 -20.95
C GLN A 357 -0.30 -12.80 -21.11
N GLU A 358 -0.75 -13.48 -20.06
CA GLU A 358 -2.05 -14.17 -20.05
C GLU A 358 -3.22 -13.21 -20.21
N ARG A 359 -3.19 -12.04 -19.55
CA ARG A 359 -4.23 -11.01 -19.70
C ARG A 359 -4.36 -10.54 -21.15
N GLU A 360 -3.23 -10.25 -21.82
CA GLU A 360 -3.27 -9.81 -23.22
C GLU A 360 -3.71 -10.96 -24.16
N LYS A 361 -3.35 -12.22 -23.85
CA LYS A 361 -3.87 -13.40 -24.57
C LYS A 361 -5.40 -13.50 -24.46
N TYR A 362 -5.96 -13.37 -23.26
CA TYR A 362 -7.41 -13.43 -23.07
C TYR A 362 -8.14 -12.24 -23.70
N LYS A 363 -7.53 -11.05 -23.68
CA LYS A 363 -8.06 -9.87 -24.36
C LYS A 363 -8.13 -10.06 -25.87
N LEU A 364 -7.12 -10.69 -26.47
CA LEU A 364 -7.13 -11.03 -27.89
C LEU A 364 -8.25 -12.03 -28.20
N GLN A 365 -8.39 -13.09 -27.39
CA GLN A 365 -9.47 -14.08 -27.52
C GLN A 365 -10.86 -13.44 -27.40
N ALA A 366 -11.07 -12.52 -26.45
CA ALA A 366 -12.32 -11.80 -26.30
C ALA A 366 -12.66 -10.98 -27.56
N SER A 367 -11.66 -10.27 -28.13
CA SER A 367 -11.83 -9.51 -29.37
C SER A 367 -12.19 -10.42 -30.57
N GLU A 368 -11.63 -11.62 -30.64
CA GLU A 368 -12.00 -12.61 -31.66
C GLU A 368 -13.46 -13.10 -31.50
N PHE A 369 -13.91 -13.36 -30.27
CA PHE A 369 -15.30 -13.75 -30.02
C PHE A 369 -16.29 -12.62 -30.28
N GLU A 370 -15.95 -11.38 -29.94
CA GLU A 370 -16.78 -10.21 -30.28
C GLU A 370 -16.97 -10.06 -31.80
N LYS A 371 -15.92 -10.31 -32.59
CA LYS A 371 -16.01 -10.32 -34.06
C LYS A 371 -16.95 -11.42 -34.55
N LYS A 372 -16.76 -12.66 -34.08
CA LYS A 372 -17.62 -13.81 -34.43
C LYS A 372 -19.08 -13.55 -34.06
N PHE A 373 -19.34 -13.00 -32.88
CA PHE A 373 -20.69 -12.64 -32.46
C PHE A 373 -21.30 -11.52 -33.33
N GLY A 374 -20.49 -10.53 -33.70
CA GLY A 374 -20.87 -9.49 -34.65
C GLY A 374 -21.30 -10.07 -36.00
N ASP A 375 -20.54 -11.03 -36.53
CA ASP A 375 -20.85 -11.72 -37.79
C ASP A 375 -22.13 -12.56 -37.67
N LEU A 376 -22.27 -13.36 -36.61
CA LEU A 376 -23.49 -14.14 -36.35
C LEU A 376 -24.74 -13.25 -36.24
N ASN A 377 -24.62 -12.12 -35.54
CA ASN A 377 -25.73 -11.18 -35.38
C ASN A 377 -26.11 -10.53 -36.72
N GLN A 378 -25.14 -10.26 -37.60
CA GLN A 378 -25.44 -9.82 -38.96
C GLN A 378 -26.20 -10.89 -39.76
N GLU A 379 -25.80 -12.16 -39.65
CA GLU A 379 -26.50 -13.28 -40.29
C GLU A 379 -27.92 -13.47 -39.75
N TYR A 380 -28.09 -13.43 -38.43
CA TYR A 380 -29.39 -13.47 -37.76
C TYR A 380 -30.30 -12.35 -38.29
N ASN A 381 -29.81 -11.12 -38.37
CA ASN A 381 -30.58 -10.00 -38.88
C ASN A 381 -30.95 -10.17 -40.37
N ARG A 382 -30.04 -10.72 -41.19
CA ARG A 382 -30.33 -11.06 -42.60
C ARG A 382 -31.44 -12.13 -42.69
N LEU A 383 -31.37 -13.18 -41.87
CA LEU A 383 -32.38 -14.23 -41.80
C LEU A 383 -33.73 -13.68 -41.35
N ARG A 384 -33.75 -12.85 -40.30
CA ARG A 384 -34.96 -12.18 -39.80
C ARG A 384 -35.60 -11.30 -40.87
N MET A 385 -34.81 -10.54 -41.63
CA MET A 385 -35.32 -9.73 -42.74
C MET A 385 -35.89 -10.60 -43.87
N ARG A 386 -35.24 -11.73 -44.19
CA ARG A 386 -35.79 -12.72 -45.14
C ARG A 386 -37.12 -13.27 -44.64
N LEU A 387 -37.21 -13.68 -43.38
CA LEU A 387 -38.44 -14.18 -42.74
C LEU A 387 -39.57 -13.16 -42.80
N LYS A 388 -39.30 -11.89 -42.43
CA LYS A 388 -40.28 -10.80 -42.58
C LYS A 388 -40.74 -10.63 -44.02
N SER A 389 -39.82 -10.69 -44.98
CA SER A 389 -40.17 -10.59 -46.40
C SER A 389 -41.01 -11.79 -46.89
N PHE A 390 -40.81 -12.98 -46.32
CA PHE A 390 -41.63 -14.16 -46.60
C PHE A 390 -43.02 -14.04 -45.97
N GLN A 391 -43.11 -13.65 -44.70
CA GLN A 391 -44.39 -13.38 -44.03
C GLN A 391 -45.19 -12.33 -44.80
N HIS A 392 -44.57 -11.22 -45.20
CA HIS A 392 -45.26 -10.18 -45.95
C HIS A 392 -45.76 -10.68 -47.31
N ARG A 393 -45.00 -11.55 -48.00
CA ARG A 393 -45.45 -12.16 -49.27
C ARG A 393 -46.62 -13.13 -49.08
N PHE A 394 -46.65 -13.89 -47.98
CA PHE A 394 -47.75 -14.79 -47.67
C PHE A 394 -49.00 -14.02 -47.22
N ALA A 395 -48.85 -13.02 -46.36
CA ALA A 395 -49.96 -12.19 -45.88
C ALA A 395 -50.56 -11.27 -46.96
N SER A 396 -49.81 -10.92 -48.02
CA SER A 396 -50.33 -10.07 -49.10
C SER A 396 -51.12 -10.82 -50.18
N SER A 397 -51.33 -12.13 -50.05
CA SER A 397 -51.94 -12.97 -51.09
C SER A 397 -53.37 -13.44 -50.80
N GLU A 398 -53.88 -13.24 -49.59
CA GLU A 398 -55.31 -13.35 -49.28
C GLU A 398 -55.86 -11.94 -49.12
N ALA A 399 -57.06 -11.69 -49.64
CA ALA A 399 -57.70 -10.39 -49.54
C ALA A 399 -58.03 -10.11 -48.07
N ASP A 400 -57.12 -9.40 -47.39
CA ASP A 400 -57.15 -9.09 -45.95
C ASP A 400 -58.34 -8.18 -45.59
N GLU A 401 -59.52 -8.79 -45.46
CA GLU A 401 -60.58 -8.29 -44.58
C GLU A 401 -60.15 -8.56 -43.13
N ARG A 402 -59.53 -7.57 -42.48
CA ARG A 402 -59.17 -7.64 -41.06
C ARG A 402 -60.36 -7.19 -40.22
N ILE A 403 -60.58 -7.82 -39.08
CA ILE A 403 -61.65 -7.42 -38.15
C ILE A 403 -61.07 -6.46 -37.12
N CYS A 404 -61.66 -5.27 -37.00
CA CYS A 404 -61.19 -4.27 -36.05
C CYS A 404 -61.50 -4.70 -34.60
N LYS A 405 -60.48 -4.72 -33.73
CA LYS A 405 -60.66 -5.05 -32.30
C LYS A 405 -61.67 -4.12 -31.59
N ASN A 406 -61.70 -2.85 -32.00
CA ASN A 406 -62.45 -1.80 -31.33
C ASN A 406 -63.92 -1.74 -31.77
N CYS A 407 -64.21 -1.88 -33.07
CA CYS A 407 -65.57 -1.77 -33.59
C CYS A 407 -66.12 -3.05 -34.23
N GLN A 408 -65.34 -4.14 -34.25
CA GLN A 408 -65.69 -5.46 -34.80
C GLN A 408 -66.11 -5.45 -36.29
N ARG A 409 -65.90 -4.35 -37.00
CA ARG A 409 -66.21 -4.25 -38.43
C ARG A 409 -65.03 -4.80 -39.24
N PRO A 410 -65.29 -5.59 -40.29
CA PRO A 410 -64.26 -5.93 -41.27
C PRO A 410 -63.82 -4.65 -41.97
N TYR A 411 -62.52 -4.52 -42.18
CA TYR A 411 -61.92 -3.40 -42.89
C TYR A 411 -60.75 -3.91 -43.73
N THR A 412 -60.54 -3.27 -44.88
CA THR A 412 -59.33 -3.50 -45.66
C THR A 412 -58.29 -2.45 -45.28
N GLU A 413 -57.00 -2.77 -45.35
CA GLU A 413 -55.94 -1.78 -45.06
C GLU A 413 -56.01 -0.54 -45.97
N LYS A 414 -56.56 -0.70 -47.19
CA LYS A 414 -56.77 0.41 -48.14
C LYS A 414 -57.82 1.42 -47.64
N ASP A 415 -58.77 0.94 -46.84
CA ASP A 415 -59.86 1.76 -46.27
C ASP A 415 -59.59 2.15 -44.80
N ASN A 416 -58.41 1.80 -44.25
CA ASN A 416 -58.06 2.04 -42.84
C ASN A 416 -57.49 3.45 -42.57
N PHE A 417 -58.35 4.47 -42.68
CA PHE A 417 -58.00 5.86 -42.39
C PHE A 417 -58.03 6.18 -40.87
N ASN A 418 -57.47 7.30 -40.44
CA ASN A 418 -57.50 7.73 -39.03
C ASN A 418 -58.92 7.90 -38.43
N TRP A 419 -59.96 7.85 -39.26
CA TRP A 419 -61.35 8.12 -38.91
C TRP A 419 -62.33 7.00 -39.25
N SER A 420 -61.82 5.84 -39.68
CA SER A 420 -62.62 4.70 -40.11
C SER A 420 -63.22 3.92 -38.93
N CYS A 421 -62.52 3.82 -37.79
CA CYS A 421 -63.05 3.21 -36.57
C CYS A 421 -63.70 4.28 -35.69
N ARG A 422 -64.98 4.08 -35.34
CA ARG A 422 -65.69 4.94 -34.39
C ARG A 422 -66.12 4.13 -33.17
N THR A 423 -65.64 4.49 -31.99
CA THR A 423 -66.01 3.85 -30.73
C THR A 423 -66.41 4.86 -29.67
N HIS A 424 -67.16 4.40 -28.67
CA HIS A 424 -67.41 5.16 -27.44
C HIS A 424 -66.49 4.63 -26.35
N PRO A 425 -65.70 5.48 -25.67
CA PRO A 425 -64.81 5.06 -24.58
C PRO A 425 -65.56 4.80 -23.28
N SER A 426 -66.76 5.38 -23.12
CA SER A 426 -67.56 5.31 -21.89
C SER A 426 -68.59 4.19 -21.97
N LYS A 427 -69.05 3.63 -20.84
CA LYS A 427 -70.21 2.72 -20.83
C LYS A 427 -71.53 3.47 -21.05
N ILE A 428 -72.52 2.81 -21.61
CA ILE A 428 -73.87 3.34 -21.75
C ILE A 428 -74.58 3.36 -20.38
N ILE A 429 -75.20 4.47 -20.02
CA ILE A 429 -75.99 4.64 -18.80
C ILE A 429 -77.34 5.19 -19.23
N ASP A 430 -78.44 4.49 -18.93
CA ASP A 430 -79.81 4.87 -19.29
C ASP A 430 -80.01 5.20 -20.78
N ASP A 431 -79.47 4.34 -21.65
CA ASP A 431 -79.48 4.49 -23.12
C ASP A 431 -78.76 5.74 -23.67
N ILE A 432 -78.02 6.48 -22.84
CA ILE A 432 -77.18 7.61 -23.27
C ILE A 432 -75.70 7.24 -23.12
N TRP A 433 -74.91 7.49 -24.17
CA TRP A 433 -73.46 7.35 -24.10
C TRP A 433 -72.84 8.55 -23.41
N PHE A 434 -72.21 8.32 -22.25
CA PHE A 434 -71.64 9.40 -21.43
C PHE A 434 -70.55 10.24 -22.16
N CYS A 435 -69.83 9.68 -23.14
CA CYS A 435 -68.79 10.43 -23.84
C CYS A 435 -69.31 11.55 -24.75
N CYS A 436 -70.54 11.44 -25.28
CA CYS A 436 -71.02 12.34 -26.34
C CYS A 436 -72.52 12.65 -26.29
N GLY A 437 -73.26 12.10 -25.32
CA GLY A 437 -74.69 12.37 -25.14
C GLY A 437 -75.60 11.77 -26.22
N LYS A 438 -75.08 10.96 -27.14
CA LYS A 438 -75.92 10.28 -28.14
C LYS A 438 -76.77 9.20 -27.46
N ILE A 439 -78.03 9.15 -27.86
CA ILE A 439 -79.03 8.23 -27.32
C ILE A 439 -79.11 6.99 -28.24
N GLY A 440 -79.13 5.81 -27.64
CA GLY A 440 -79.25 4.52 -28.32
C GLY A 440 -77.97 3.69 -28.33
N LYS A 441 -78.12 2.38 -28.13
CA LYS A 441 -77.01 1.40 -28.13
C LYS A 441 -76.26 1.34 -29.46
N GLU A 442 -76.88 1.72 -30.57
CA GLU A 442 -76.29 1.72 -31.91
C GLU A 442 -75.75 3.08 -32.37
N ALA A 443 -75.72 4.10 -31.49
CA ALA A 443 -75.19 5.40 -31.85
C ALA A 443 -73.72 5.30 -32.29
N SER A 444 -73.37 5.94 -33.41
CA SER A 444 -71.99 5.96 -33.92
C SER A 444 -71.02 6.53 -32.88
N GLY A 445 -69.90 5.83 -32.68
CA GLY A 445 -68.83 6.19 -31.74
C GLY A 445 -68.37 7.64 -31.83
N CYS A 446 -68.02 8.22 -30.68
CA CYS A 446 -67.55 9.60 -30.54
C CYS A 446 -66.04 9.76 -30.79
N VAL A 447 -65.26 8.69 -30.59
CA VAL A 447 -63.81 8.67 -30.81
C VAL A 447 -63.51 8.02 -32.14
N THR A 448 -62.84 8.76 -33.01
CA THR A 448 -62.35 8.28 -34.30
C THR A 448 -60.91 7.83 -34.20
N SER A 449 -60.61 6.59 -34.60
CA SER A 449 -59.24 6.07 -34.71
C SER A 449 -59.07 5.26 -36.00
N LYS A 450 -57.82 4.88 -36.31
CA LYS A 450 -57.59 3.76 -37.23
C LYS A 450 -58.18 2.49 -36.64
N HIS A 451 -58.63 1.58 -37.49
CA HIS A 451 -58.89 0.22 -37.09
C HIS A 451 -57.57 -0.46 -36.69
N ILE A 452 -57.56 -1.06 -35.50
CA ILE A 452 -56.43 -1.83 -34.97
C ILE A 452 -56.78 -3.31 -35.10
N SER A 453 -55.90 -4.09 -35.72
CA SER A 453 -56.09 -5.54 -35.82
C SER A 453 -55.72 -6.18 -34.48
N LYS A 454 -56.34 -7.32 -34.16
CA LYS A 454 -56.01 -8.06 -32.93
C LYS A 454 -54.56 -8.58 -32.93
N GLU A 455 -53.96 -8.71 -34.11
CA GLU A 455 -52.59 -9.22 -34.31
C GLU A 455 -51.51 -8.15 -34.14
N ASP A 456 -51.83 -6.86 -34.36
CA ASP A 456 -50.87 -5.75 -34.20
C ASP A 456 -50.51 -5.48 -32.73
N ASP A 457 -51.43 -5.74 -31.78
CA ASP A 457 -51.22 -5.49 -30.34
C ASP A 457 -50.18 -6.43 -29.69
N GLU A 458 -50.00 -7.65 -30.22
CA GLU A 458 -49.00 -8.59 -29.68
C GLU A 458 -47.56 -8.21 -30.04
N PHE A 459 -47.37 -7.39 -31.08
CA PHE A 459 -46.03 -7.04 -31.57
C PHE A 459 -45.37 -5.89 -30.78
N GLU A 460 -46.15 -4.99 -30.17
CA GLU A 460 -45.61 -3.87 -29.38
C GLU A 460 -45.35 -4.21 -27.89
N LEU A 461 -46.03 -5.22 -27.33
CA LEU A 461 -45.94 -5.53 -25.90
C LEU A 461 -44.60 -6.18 -25.48
N ASN A 462 -43.81 -6.69 -26.43
CA ASN A 462 -42.55 -7.38 -26.15
C ASN A 462 -41.29 -6.48 -26.17
N GLN A 463 -41.40 -5.20 -26.56
CA GLN A 463 -40.23 -4.29 -26.58
C GLN A 463 -40.07 -3.40 -25.35
N THR A 464 -41.08 -3.29 -24.48
CA THR A 464 -41.07 -2.26 -23.40
C THR A 464 -41.07 -2.81 -21.97
N LYS A 465 -41.20 -4.12 -21.75
CA LYS A 465 -41.37 -4.70 -20.39
C LYS A 465 -40.13 -5.30 -19.72
N THR A 466 -38.93 -5.22 -20.32
CA THR A 466 -37.75 -5.94 -19.80
C THR A 466 -36.63 -5.06 -19.23
N VAL A 467 -36.88 -3.79 -18.92
CA VAL A 467 -35.93 -3.02 -18.09
C VAL A 467 -36.36 -3.11 -16.63
N SER A 468 -35.90 -4.20 -16.02
CA SER A 468 -35.77 -4.47 -14.60
C SER A 468 -35.89 -3.25 -13.66
N ASN A 469 -36.89 -3.29 -12.77
CA ASN A 469 -37.04 -2.39 -11.62
C ASN A 469 -35.94 -2.65 -10.57
N LEU A 470 -34.67 -2.34 -10.88
CA LEU A 470 -33.63 -2.22 -9.86
C LEU A 470 -33.72 -0.82 -9.25
N CYS A 471 -33.78 -0.77 -7.93
CA CYS A 471 -33.61 0.48 -7.21
C CYS A 471 -32.23 1.08 -7.51
N THR A 472 -32.17 2.35 -7.92
CA THR A 472 -30.90 3.02 -8.23
C THR A 472 -30.04 3.27 -6.97
N SER A 473 -30.61 3.26 -5.77
CA SER A 473 -29.91 3.50 -4.52
C SER A 473 -29.27 2.24 -3.93
N CYS A 474 -29.98 1.11 -3.87
CA CYS A 474 -29.45 -0.14 -3.29
C CYS A 474 -29.28 -1.30 -4.27
N ARG A 475 -29.70 -1.14 -5.53
CA ARG A 475 -29.67 -2.16 -6.59
C ARG A 475 -30.48 -3.43 -6.32
N GLU A 476 -31.36 -3.41 -5.33
CA GLU A 476 -32.28 -4.52 -5.06
C GLU A 476 -33.56 -4.39 -5.89
N PHE A 477 -34.18 -5.52 -6.17
CA PHE A 477 -35.44 -5.59 -6.90
C PHE A 477 -36.63 -5.30 -5.97
N GLY A 478 -37.73 -4.79 -6.55
CA GLY A 478 -39.03 -4.74 -5.87
C GLY A 478 -39.40 -3.40 -5.21
N HIS A 479 -38.58 -2.35 -5.37
CA HIS A 479 -38.95 -1.00 -4.94
C HIS A 479 -38.34 0.08 -5.85
N ILE A 480 -38.99 1.23 -5.90
CA ILE A 480 -38.51 2.43 -6.61
C ILE A 480 -37.56 3.24 -5.72
N LYS A 481 -36.75 4.12 -6.33
CA LYS A 481 -35.76 4.96 -5.62
C LYS A 481 -36.36 5.71 -4.42
N GLU A 482 -37.57 6.23 -4.58
CA GLU A 482 -38.30 7.00 -3.58
C GLU A 482 -38.74 6.15 -2.38
N ASP A 483 -38.80 4.82 -2.55
CA ASP A 483 -39.26 3.88 -1.56
C ASP A 483 -38.16 2.92 -1.08
N CYS A 484 -36.89 3.27 -1.29
CA CYS A 484 -35.75 2.45 -0.89
C CYS A 484 -35.59 2.33 0.64
N PRO A 485 -35.71 1.12 1.22
CA PRO A 485 -35.59 0.94 2.66
C PRO A 485 -34.17 1.25 3.15
N LYS A 486 -33.17 1.19 2.28
CA LYS A 486 -31.74 1.42 2.56
C LYS A 486 -31.26 2.84 2.26
N ASP A 487 -32.14 3.77 1.86
CA ASP A 487 -31.75 5.15 1.58
C ASP A 487 -31.36 5.87 2.89
N PRO A 488 -30.15 6.42 3.03
CA PRO A 488 -29.73 7.14 4.24
C PRO A 488 -30.38 8.52 4.40
N ASN A 489 -31.05 9.05 3.37
CA ASN A 489 -31.69 10.36 3.43
C ASN A 489 -33.11 10.28 3.99
N THR A 490 -33.52 11.35 4.68
CA THR A 490 -34.89 11.53 5.19
C THR A 490 -35.85 11.84 4.05
N ARG A 491 -36.94 11.07 3.94
CA ARG A 491 -38.00 11.32 2.97
C ARG A 491 -38.93 12.43 3.44
N THR A 492 -39.21 13.39 2.57
CA THR A 492 -40.06 14.56 2.87
C THR A 492 -41.55 14.24 3.00
N LYS A 493 -42.01 13.06 2.56
CA LYS A 493 -43.43 12.64 2.59
C LYS A 493 -43.83 11.87 3.85
N PHE A 494 -42.88 11.55 4.75
CA PHE A 494 -43.13 10.72 5.93
C PHE A 494 -42.92 11.51 7.23
N PRO A 495 -43.59 11.12 8.34
CA PRO A 495 -43.39 11.73 9.65
C PRO A 495 -41.92 11.62 10.07
N PRO A 496 -41.28 12.71 10.56
CA PRO A 496 -39.85 12.70 10.91
C PRO A 496 -39.44 11.62 11.92
N VAL A 497 -40.36 11.21 12.80
CA VAL A 497 -40.11 10.23 13.86
C VAL A 497 -39.96 8.81 13.30
N GLU A 498 -40.89 8.38 12.46
CA GLU A 498 -40.84 7.05 11.81
C GLU A 498 -39.61 6.93 10.88
N GLU A 499 -39.22 8.04 10.26
CA GLU A 499 -38.07 8.07 9.36
C GLU A 499 -36.74 8.00 10.13
N LEU A 500 -36.65 8.60 11.31
CA LEU A 500 -35.50 8.46 12.21
C LEU A 500 -35.38 7.01 12.71
N GLU A 501 -36.49 6.34 13.01
CA GLU A 501 -36.48 4.91 13.37
C GLU A 501 -35.94 4.05 12.23
N ARG A 502 -36.40 4.26 10.99
CA ARG A 502 -35.88 3.56 9.79
C ARG A 502 -34.37 3.74 9.62
N ILE A 503 -33.87 4.97 9.78
CA ILE A 503 -32.44 5.29 9.62
C ILE A 503 -31.62 4.61 10.74
N THR A 504 -32.08 4.67 11.99
CA THR A 504 -31.37 4.03 13.11
C THR A 504 -31.36 2.51 12.99
N GLU A 505 -32.42 1.89 12.49
CA GLU A 505 -32.48 0.44 12.27
C GLU A 505 -31.49 -0.01 11.16
N ASN A 506 -31.35 0.78 10.09
CA ASN A 506 -30.33 0.54 9.06
C ASN A 506 -28.91 0.63 9.59
N LEU A 507 -28.63 1.63 10.43
CA LEU A 507 -27.31 1.76 11.07
C LEU A 507 -27.01 0.57 11.99
N LYS A 508 -28.00 0.08 12.75
CA LYS A 508 -27.87 -1.13 13.56
C LYS A 508 -27.59 -2.37 12.71
N ARG A 509 -28.27 -2.55 11.57
CA ARG A 509 -28.00 -3.66 10.64
C ARG A 509 -26.60 -3.57 10.05
N LYS A 510 -26.14 -2.37 9.67
CA LYS A 510 -24.78 -2.15 9.15
C LYS A 510 -23.71 -2.49 10.19
N ASN A 511 -23.90 -2.09 11.44
CA ASN A 511 -22.99 -2.41 12.54
C ASN A 511 -22.96 -3.92 12.84
N LYS A 512 -24.10 -4.62 12.79
CA LYS A 512 -24.14 -6.10 12.94
C LYS A 512 -23.33 -6.81 11.85
N ILE A 513 -23.44 -6.37 10.60
CA ILE A 513 -22.68 -6.94 9.48
C ILE A 513 -21.17 -6.66 9.63
N SER A 514 -20.81 -5.44 10.06
CA SER A 514 -19.42 -5.08 10.36
C SER A 514 -18.81 -5.97 11.45
N ASN A 515 -19.56 -6.20 12.53
CA ASN A 515 -19.10 -7.05 13.64
C ASN A 515 -18.97 -8.53 13.23
N LEU A 516 -19.85 -9.03 12.36
CA LEU A 516 -19.70 -10.37 11.79
C LEU A 516 -18.46 -10.48 10.91
N ALA A 517 -18.14 -9.45 10.12
CA ALA A 517 -16.94 -9.43 9.29
C ALA A 517 -15.66 -9.46 10.13
N SER A 518 -15.62 -8.72 11.25
CA SER A 518 -14.50 -8.77 12.21
C SER A 518 -14.35 -10.15 12.86
N GLY A 519 -15.45 -10.81 13.24
CA GLY A 519 -15.40 -12.17 13.79
C GLY A 519 -14.95 -13.24 12.79
N ILE A 520 -15.18 -13.03 11.49
CA ILE A 520 -14.63 -13.91 10.44
C ILE A 520 -13.12 -13.68 10.30
N GLN A 521 -12.65 -12.43 10.42
CA GLN A 521 -11.21 -12.12 10.39
C GLN A 521 -10.46 -12.79 11.54
N GLU A 522 -10.98 -12.73 12.77
CA GLU A 522 -10.37 -13.43 13.92
C GLU A 522 -10.28 -14.95 13.71
N LYS A 523 -11.33 -15.58 13.17
CA LYS A 523 -11.32 -17.02 12.86
C LYS A 523 -10.31 -17.39 11.78
N VAL A 524 -10.12 -16.53 10.77
CA VAL A 524 -9.11 -16.76 9.72
C VAL A 524 -7.70 -16.65 10.30
N VAL A 525 -7.44 -15.71 11.21
CA VAL A 525 -6.15 -15.59 11.90
C VAL A 525 -5.87 -16.83 12.76
N GLN A 526 -6.85 -17.31 13.53
CA GLN A 526 -6.69 -18.56 14.31
C GLN A 526 -6.41 -19.80 13.44
N ILE A 527 -7.03 -19.88 12.25
CA ILE A 527 -6.77 -20.99 11.30
C ILE A 527 -5.35 -20.89 10.71
N LEU A 528 -4.82 -19.68 10.54
CA LEU A 528 -3.44 -19.47 10.07
C LEU A 528 -2.42 -19.80 11.15
N GLU A 529 -2.67 -19.42 12.40
CA GLU A 529 -1.82 -19.75 13.56
C GLU A 529 -1.74 -21.27 13.78
N THR A 530 -2.89 -21.96 13.78
CA THR A 530 -2.93 -23.43 13.94
C THR A 530 -2.29 -24.19 12.77
N ARG A 531 -2.27 -23.62 11.55
CA ARG A 531 -1.53 -24.20 10.42
C ARG A 531 -0.02 -23.95 10.48
N LEU A 532 0.41 -22.84 11.07
CA LEU A 532 1.83 -22.54 11.27
C LEU A 532 2.43 -23.46 12.34
N GLU A 533 1.71 -23.71 13.43
CA GLU A 533 2.12 -24.63 14.50
C GLU A 533 2.15 -26.11 14.06
N GLY A 534 1.34 -26.49 13.07
CA GLY A 534 1.31 -27.84 12.50
C GLY A 534 2.28 -28.10 11.34
N SER A 535 3.03 -27.08 10.88
CA SER A 535 3.92 -27.23 9.73
C SER A 535 5.28 -27.83 10.14
N GLU A 536 5.74 -28.85 9.40
CA GLU A 536 7.01 -29.58 9.61
C GLU A 536 8.27 -28.68 9.58
N PHE A 537 8.12 -27.39 9.27
CA PHE A 537 9.21 -26.40 9.30
C PHE A 537 9.77 -26.15 10.71
N ALA A 538 8.99 -26.40 11.78
CA ALA A 538 9.46 -26.24 13.16
C ALA A 538 10.39 -27.37 13.65
N LYS A 539 10.57 -28.45 12.86
CA LYS A 539 11.41 -29.60 13.24
C LYS A 539 12.83 -29.58 12.66
N ILE A 540 13.15 -28.61 11.80
CA ILE A 540 14.43 -28.58 11.07
C ILE A 540 15.59 -28.03 11.92
N ASP A 541 15.31 -27.36 13.04
CA ASP A 541 16.35 -26.77 13.90
C ASP A 541 16.95 -27.74 14.94
N GLN A 542 16.55 -29.02 14.97
CA GLN A 542 17.06 -30.00 15.96
C GLN A 542 17.99 -31.09 15.39
N GLU A 543 18.22 -31.19 14.09
CA GLU A 543 18.98 -32.31 13.49
C GLU A 543 20.40 -31.97 13.00
N THR A 544 20.93 -30.76 13.27
CA THR A 544 22.27 -30.36 12.76
C THR A 544 23.41 -30.34 13.79
N ASN A 545 23.22 -30.87 15.00
CA ASN A 545 24.24 -30.83 16.07
C ASN A 545 24.81 -32.20 16.52
N ASN A 546 24.67 -33.27 15.74
CA ASN A 546 25.02 -34.63 16.20
C ASN A 546 26.26 -35.28 15.59
N ASP A 547 27.15 -34.56 14.92
CA ASP A 547 28.40 -35.15 14.42
C ASP A 547 29.60 -34.27 14.79
N GLU A 548 30.09 -34.41 16.03
CA GLU A 548 31.52 -34.31 16.39
C GLU A 548 31.73 -34.75 17.85
N GLU A 549 31.57 -36.06 18.08
CA GLU A 549 32.32 -36.74 19.12
C GLU A 549 33.79 -36.79 18.68
N ASP A 550 34.70 -36.37 19.57
CA ASP A 550 35.64 -37.27 20.24
C ASP A 550 37.02 -36.61 20.46
N LYS A 551 37.25 -36.09 21.68
CA LYS A 551 38.44 -36.43 22.52
C LYS A 551 38.58 -35.62 23.81
N THR A 552 38.74 -36.38 24.88
CA THR A 552 39.55 -36.14 26.09
C THR A 552 39.01 -35.26 27.22
N SER A 553 38.20 -35.90 28.07
CA SER A 553 38.41 -36.10 29.53
C SER A 553 39.11 -35.00 30.35
N ASN A 554 38.33 -34.21 31.08
CA ASN A 554 38.25 -34.18 32.56
C ASN A 554 37.54 -32.90 32.97
N GLU A 555 36.27 -32.98 33.39
CA GLU A 555 35.73 -32.04 34.38
C GLU A 555 34.49 -32.64 35.06
N GLU A 556 34.72 -33.13 36.27
CA GLU A 556 33.69 -33.42 37.24
C GLU A 556 33.09 -32.10 37.77
N LYS A 557 31.76 -32.05 37.80
CA LYS A 557 30.91 -31.25 38.69
C LYS A 557 30.98 -29.72 38.52
N ASN A 558 30.03 -29.18 37.75
CA ASN A 558 29.45 -27.88 38.12
C ASN A 558 27.98 -27.74 37.67
N THR A 559 27.11 -28.56 38.25
CA THR A 559 25.68 -28.22 38.36
C THR A 559 25.49 -27.21 39.49
N LYS A 560 25.93 -25.97 39.27
CA LYS A 560 25.40 -24.82 40.00
C LYS A 560 24.45 -24.08 39.07
N SER A 561 23.22 -24.58 39.03
CA SER A 561 22.08 -23.81 38.57
C SER A 561 22.01 -22.52 39.40
N PHE A 562 21.92 -21.37 38.73
CA PHE A 562 20.86 -20.38 38.89
C PHE A 562 20.33 -20.00 40.30
N TRP A 563 21.11 -20.13 41.36
CA TRP A 563 20.71 -19.65 42.70
C TRP A 563 20.69 -18.11 42.82
N ASP A 564 21.43 -17.39 41.98
CA ASP A 564 21.53 -15.93 42.09
C ASP A 564 20.29 -15.18 41.56
N LEU A 565 19.52 -15.77 40.64
CA LEU A 565 18.30 -15.14 40.12
C LEU A 565 17.09 -15.34 41.03
N GLU A 566 17.07 -16.40 41.82
CA GLU A 566 16.04 -16.61 42.85
C GLU A 566 16.29 -15.73 44.08
N LYS A 567 17.56 -15.43 44.40
CA LYS A 567 17.96 -14.48 45.44
C LYS A 567 17.60 -13.04 45.08
N LEU A 568 17.84 -12.62 43.83
CA LEU A 568 17.42 -11.31 43.31
C LEU A 568 15.90 -11.11 43.30
N LYS A 569 15.12 -12.20 43.21
CA LYS A 569 13.66 -12.13 43.27
C LYS A 569 13.10 -12.06 44.70
N ALA A 570 13.86 -12.54 45.69
CA ALA A 570 13.51 -12.45 47.10
C ALA A 570 13.98 -11.15 47.78
N GLU A 571 15.02 -10.49 47.25
CA GLU A 571 15.55 -9.22 47.76
C GLU A 571 14.86 -7.96 47.20
N VAL A 572 13.93 -8.12 46.25
CA VAL A 572 13.10 -7.02 45.74
C VAL A 572 11.69 -7.15 46.33
N THR A 573 11.56 -6.85 47.62
CA THR A 573 10.26 -6.50 48.21
C THR A 573 10.00 -5.02 47.90
N PHE A 574 9.05 -4.77 47.00
CA PHE A 574 8.48 -3.42 46.85
C PHE A 574 7.61 -3.15 48.08
N ASP A 575 8.09 -2.31 48.99
CA ASP A 575 7.26 -1.68 50.00
C ASP A 575 6.32 -0.68 49.29
N GLU A 576 5.08 -1.11 49.06
CA GLU A 576 4.04 -0.31 48.38
C GLU A 576 3.52 0.86 49.24
N ASP A 577 3.97 1.00 50.50
CA ASP A 577 3.43 1.99 51.46
C ASP A 577 4.26 3.28 51.61
N GLU A 578 5.46 3.43 51.01
CA GLU A 578 6.30 4.63 51.22
C GLU A 578 6.42 5.60 50.02
N THR A 579 5.77 5.37 48.88
CA THR A 579 5.85 6.28 47.72
C THR A 579 4.54 7.03 47.44
N SER A 580 3.98 7.67 48.47
CA SER A 580 3.04 8.78 48.28
C SER A 580 3.78 10.11 48.20
N ILE A 581 4.47 10.35 47.07
CA ILE A 581 5.00 11.69 46.76
C ILE A 581 3.82 12.60 46.39
N LYS A 582 3.35 13.38 47.36
CA LYS A 582 2.53 14.57 47.10
C LYS A 582 3.35 15.55 46.27
N ILE A 583 2.95 15.75 45.02
CA ILE A 583 3.50 16.79 44.16
C ILE A 583 2.90 18.13 44.60
N ASP A 584 3.57 18.83 45.51
CA ASP A 584 3.31 20.23 45.80
C ASP A 584 4.00 21.11 44.74
N PHE A 585 3.21 21.55 43.75
CA PHE A 585 3.58 22.62 42.84
C PHE A 585 3.44 23.98 43.56
N SER A 586 4.51 24.50 44.18
CA SER A 586 4.68 25.96 44.31
C SER A 586 6.07 26.41 44.76
N SER A 587 6.44 27.61 44.29
CA SER A 587 7.26 28.62 44.99
C SER A 587 8.78 28.70 44.75
N GLN A 588 9.54 27.62 44.57
CA GLN A 588 11.02 27.75 44.59
C GLN A 588 11.68 28.18 43.26
N ASN A 589 11.10 27.84 42.11
CA ASN A 589 11.73 28.17 40.82
C ASN A 589 11.65 29.66 40.42
N ASN A 590 10.72 30.43 40.99
CA ASN A 590 10.59 31.85 40.68
C ASN A 590 11.60 32.73 41.45
N ALA A 591 12.12 32.28 42.59
CA ALA A 591 13.14 33.01 43.35
C ALA A 591 14.52 32.93 42.69
N SER A 592 14.89 31.75 42.17
CA SER A 592 16.17 31.54 41.48
C SER A 592 16.29 32.31 40.17
N MET A 593 15.19 32.39 39.39
CA MET A 593 15.12 33.20 38.18
C MET A 593 15.24 34.71 38.46
N LYS A 594 14.57 35.22 39.51
CA LYS A 594 14.66 36.64 39.88
C LYS A 594 16.06 37.03 40.35
N GLN A 595 16.73 36.17 41.11
CA GLN A 595 18.08 36.44 41.60
C GLN A 595 19.12 36.42 40.46
N LYS A 596 18.97 35.52 39.49
CA LYS A 596 19.82 35.50 38.28
C LYS A 596 19.60 36.73 37.40
N HIS A 597 18.37 37.20 37.27
CA HIS A 597 18.09 38.40 36.49
C HIS A 597 18.62 39.68 37.16
N GLN A 598 18.55 39.74 38.49
CA GLN A 598 19.06 40.89 39.26
C GLN A 598 20.59 40.97 39.23
N ASN A 599 21.29 39.83 39.31
CA ASN A 599 22.76 39.78 39.14
C ASN A 599 23.20 40.16 37.73
N PHE A 600 22.40 39.84 36.71
CA PHE A 600 22.69 40.24 35.33
C PHE A 600 22.54 41.76 35.12
N ILE A 601 21.57 42.39 35.77
CA ILE A 601 21.37 43.86 35.68
C ILE A 601 22.54 44.60 36.36
N ILE A 602 22.97 44.15 37.55
CA ILE A 602 24.10 44.75 38.28
C ILE A 602 25.39 44.66 37.43
N SER A 603 25.65 43.51 36.82
CA SER A 603 26.84 43.32 35.99
C SER A 603 26.83 44.18 34.71
N MET A 604 25.64 44.46 34.14
CA MET A 604 25.47 45.37 33.00
C MET A 604 25.65 46.85 33.39
N GLU A 605 25.27 47.24 34.61
CA GLU A 605 25.49 48.59 35.13
C GLU A 605 26.96 48.84 35.48
N GLU A 606 27.67 47.84 36.00
CA GLU A 606 29.11 47.90 36.22
C GLU A 606 29.89 48.03 34.90
N LEU A 607 29.46 47.32 33.84
CA LEU A 607 30.04 47.44 32.50
C LEU A 607 29.77 48.80 31.83
N LYS A 608 28.63 49.43 32.12
CA LYS A 608 28.33 50.79 31.64
C LYS A 608 29.18 51.86 32.31
N ASN A 609 29.54 51.67 33.58
CA ASN A 609 30.36 52.62 34.34
C ASN A 609 31.88 52.44 34.12
N ALA A 610 32.29 51.35 33.45
CA ALA A 610 33.70 51.03 33.18
C ALA A 610 34.22 51.50 31.81
N ILE A 611 33.40 52.23 31.04
CA ILE A 611 33.79 52.80 29.74
C ILE A 611 33.83 54.33 29.88
N PRO A 612 34.98 55.00 29.65
CA PRO A 612 35.12 56.46 29.76
C PRO A 612 34.20 57.27 28.84
#